data_AF-A0AAE1HYE3-F1
#
_entry.id   AF-A0AAE1HYE3-F1
#
_cell.length_a   1.000
_cell.length_b   1.000
_cell.length_c   1.000
_cell.angle_alpha   90.00
_cell.angle_beta   90.00
_cell.angle_gamma   90.00
#
_symmetry.space_group_name_H-M   'P 1'
#
loop_
_entity.id
_entity.type
_entity.pdbx_description
1 polymer ?
#
loop_
_entity_poly.entity_id
_entity_poly.type
_entity_poly.pdbx_seq_one_letter_code
_entity_poly.pdbx_strand_id
1 'polypeptide(L)'
;YQAIKVLENIELNKKNQYSQVPACQISMSYYVGFAYMMMRRYADAIRTFSSILLYIQRTKQLFASRTYQNDQINKQTDQMYHLLAICLVLHPQCVDESIQQVLREKNYTEKMYKMQYGDLQEFEQCFVFACPKFLLPSPPPADAPAEDYMKDAMKHQTQVFMDEVKQQKMLPTIRSYLKLYTTLPLSKLATFMSQGQRSGDSSKWDLNKEMAALGIHLLCFKHKMKNVVWTKGASGLDGKFQSGSELDFYIDNDMIHIADTKVAHRYGDFFIRKVLKFEELNRKLHHTQV
;
A
#
# COMPACT_ATOMS: atom_id res chain seq x y z
N TYR A 1 -14.17 5.46 -6.26
CA TYR A 1 -15.15 4.64 -7.02
C TYR A 1 -15.42 5.18 -8.42
N GLN A 2 -15.95 6.40 -8.57
CA GLN A 2 -16.22 7.00 -9.89
C GLN A 2 -15.00 7.01 -10.82
N ALA A 3 -13.81 7.38 -10.34
CA ALA A 3 -12.59 7.33 -11.13
C ALA A 3 -12.27 5.93 -11.69
N ILE A 4 -12.44 4.87 -10.89
CA ILE A 4 -12.17 3.49 -11.34
C ILE A 4 -13.30 2.96 -12.24
N LYS A 5 -14.56 3.34 -11.98
CA LYS A 5 -15.70 3.00 -12.85
C LYS A 5 -15.56 3.64 -14.24
N VAL A 6 -15.05 4.87 -14.31
CA VAL A 6 -14.75 5.54 -15.60
C VAL A 6 -13.56 4.87 -16.31
N LEU A 7 -12.64 4.27 -15.56
CA LEU A 7 -11.46 3.58 -16.07
C LEU A 7 -11.67 2.07 -16.29
N GLU A 8 -12.88 1.55 -16.10
CA GLU A 8 -13.21 0.13 -16.26
C GLU A 8 -12.98 -0.37 -17.69
N ASN A 9 -13.08 0.53 -18.67
CA ASN A 9 -12.83 0.25 -20.08
C ASN A 9 -11.36 0.46 -20.51
N ILE A 10 -10.47 0.88 -19.59
CA ILE A 10 -9.07 1.18 -19.89
C ILE A 10 -8.18 0.11 -19.24
N GLU A 11 -7.64 -0.79 -20.07
CA GLU A 11 -6.65 -1.78 -19.66
C GLU A 11 -5.33 -1.08 -19.29
N LEU A 12 -5.16 -0.71 -18.01
CA LEU A 12 -3.96 -0.05 -17.49
C LEU A 12 -2.66 -0.86 -17.70
N ASN A 13 -2.79 -2.18 -17.82
CA ASN A 13 -1.67 -3.12 -17.93
C ASN A 13 -1.30 -3.49 -19.38
N LYS A 14 -2.11 -3.11 -20.38
CA LYS A 14 -1.75 -3.29 -21.80
C LYS A 14 -1.29 -1.97 -22.39
N LYS A 15 -0.23 -2.03 -23.21
CA LYS A 15 0.25 -0.89 -24.00
C LYS A 15 -0.80 -0.50 -25.04
N ASN A 16 -1.80 0.28 -24.63
CA ASN A 16 -2.75 0.92 -25.54
C ASN A 16 -2.16 2.20 -26.13
N GLN A 17 -2.73 2.71 -27.22
CA GLN A 17 -2.25 3.93 -27.89
C GLN A 17 -2.15 5.16 -26.94
N TYR A 18 -2.93 5.20 -25.87
CA TYR A 18 -2.85 6.22 -24.81
C TYR A 18 -1.59 6.13 -23.92
N SER A 19 -0.86 5.01 -23.94
CA SER A 19 0.45 4.86 -23.28
C SER A 19 1.59 5.56 -24.03
N GLN A 20 1.30 6.23 -25.15
CA GLN A 20 2.29 6.99 -25.91
C GLN A 20 2.53 8.39 -25.38
N VAL A 21 1.63 8.95 -24.56
CA VAL A 21 1.81 10.28 -23.96
C VAL A 21 2.22 10.12 -22.49
N PRO A 22 3.49 10.34 -22.14
CA PRO A 22 4.00 10.03 -20.80
C PRO A 22 3.32 10.87 -19.70
N ALA A 23 2.97 12.13 -19.98
CA ALA A 23 2.27 13.01 -19.02
C ALA A 23 0.88 12.48 -18.64
N CYS A 24 0.11 11.99 -19.63
CA CYS A 24 -1.21 11.41 -19.40
C CYS A 24 -1.11 10.10 -18.63
N GLN A 25 -0.11 9.26 -18.93
CA GLN A 25 0.11 8.01 -18.21
C GLN A 25 0.41 8.24 -16.72
N ILE A 26 1.21 9.27 -16.40
CA ILE A 26 1.54 9.63 -15.02
C ILE A 26 0.29 10.11 -14.28
N SER A 27 -0.45 11.07 -14.85
CA SER A 27 -1.67 11.59 -14.25
C SER A 27 -2.75 10.51 -14.09
N MET A 28 -2.94 9.64 -15.08
CA MET A 28 -3.88 8.52 -14.98
C MET A 28 -3.50 7.58 -13.84
N SER A 29 -2.22 7.17 -13.78
CA SER A 29 -1.73 6.25 -12.74
C SER A 29 -1.84 6.85 -11.33
N TYR A 30 -1.66 8.17 -11.20
CA TYR A 30 -1.86 8.89 -9.95
C TYR A 30 -3.31 8.79 -9.45
N TYR A 31 -4.30 9.13 -10.28
CA TYR A 31 -5.71 9.05 -9.89
C TYR A 31 -6.19 7.62 -9.66
N VAL A 32 -5.71 6.66 -10.46
CA VAL A 32 -5.98 5.22 -10.27
C VAL A 32 -5.41 4.73 -8.95
N GLY A 33 -4.14 5.00 -8.68
CA GLY A 33 -3.48 4.59 -7.44
C GLY A 33 -4.15 5.18 -6.21
N PHE A 34 -4.52 6.46 -6.27
CA PHE A 34 -5.28 7.13 -5.21
C PHE A 34 -6.65 6.48 -5.00
N ALA A 35 -7.37 6.16 -6.08
CA ALA A 35 -8.67 5.51 -5.98
C ALA A 35 -8.56 4.08 -5.42
N TYR A 36 -7.51 3.32 -5.76
CA TYR A 36 -7.25 2.01 -5.16
C TYR A 36 -6.95 2.11 -3.66
N MET A 37 -6.19 3.13 -3.24
CA MET A 37 -5.92 3.41 -1.83
C MET A 37 -7.23 3.68 -1.07
N MET A 38 -8.11 4.53 -1.60
CA MET A 38 -9.42 4.82 -0.97
C MET A 38 -10.41 3.64 -1.00
N MET A 39 -10.17 2.63 -1.84
CA MET A 39 -10.93 1.37 -1.86
C MET A 39 -10.33 0.27 -0.96
N ARG A 40 -9.30 0.57 -0.17
CA ARG A 40 -8.53 -0.40 0.63
C ARG A 40 -7.79 -1.46 -0.18
N ARG A 41 -7.60 -1.27 -1.49
CA ARG A 41 -6.81 -2.17 -2.35
C ARG A 41 -5.36 -1.74 -2.37
N TYR A 42 -4.71 -1.77 -1.20
CA TYR A 42 -3.35 -1.26 -1.02
C TYR A 42 -2.31 -2.01 -1.86
N ALA A 43 -2.46 -3.33 -2.04
CA ALA A 43 -1.53 -4.13 -2.85
C ALA A 43 -1.51 -3.69 -4.33
N ASP A 44 -2.68 -3.40 -4.91
CA ASP A 44 -2.77 -2.92 -6.30
C ASP A 44 -2.36 -1.45 -6.43
N ALA A 45 -2.62 -0.63 -5.40
CA ALA A 45 -2.12 0.74 -5.33
C ALA A 45 -0.57 0.77 -5.31
N ILE A 46 0.07 -0.05 -4.46
CA ILE A 46 1.53 -0.16 -4.35
C ILE A 46 2.13 -0.60 -5.69
N ARG A 47 1.54 -1.60 -6.37
CA ARG A 47 2.00 -2.04 -7.70
C ARG A 47 1.89 -0.92 -8.74
N THR A 48 0.76 -0.21 -8.76
CA THR A 48 0.50 0.88 -9.71
C THR A 48 1.50 2.02 -9.49
N PHE A 49 1.67 2.48 -8.24
CA PHE A 49 2.64 3.52 -7.89
C PHE A 49 4.08 3.07 -8.17
N SER A 50 4.45 1.84 -7.86
CA SER A 50 5.81 1.34 -8.13
C SER A 50 6.12 1.30 -9.63
N SER A 51 5.19 0.79 -10.44
CA SER A 51 5.39 0.68 -11.90
C SER A 51 5.59 2.05 -12.55
N ILE A 52 4.78 3.04 -12.17
CA ILE A 52 4.87 4.38 -12.76
C ILE A 52 6.04 5.19 -12.20
N LEU A 53 6.41 5.05 -10.93
CA LEU A 53 7.60 5.70 -10.37
C LEU A 53 8.88 5.20 -11.04
N LEU A 54 8.98 3.89 -11.29
CA LEU A 54 10.07 3.30 -12.09
C LEU A 54 10.09 3.82 -13.52
N TYR A 55 8.91 3.99 -14.12
CA TYR A 55 8.81 4.60 -15.45
C TYR A 55 9.35 6.03 -15.45
N ILE A 56 8.91 6.87 -14.51
CA ILE A 56 9.36 8.27 -14.37
C ILE A 56 10.87 8.36 -14.16
N GLN A 57 11.46 7.50 -13.31
CA GLN A 57 12.91 7.44 -13.12
C GLN A 57 13.66 7.19 -14.44
N ARG A 58 13.16 6.27 -15.27
CA ARG A 58 13.78 5.90 -16.56
C ARG A 58 13.61 6.97 -17.64
N THR A 59 12.49 7.67 -17.65
CA THR A 59 12.17 8.66 -18.70
C THR A 59 12.47 10.11 -18.29
N LYS A 60 13.03 10.35 -17.09
CA LYS A 60 13.32 11.69 -16.53
C LYS A 60 14.05 12.64 -17.51
N GLN A 61 15.00 12.14 -18.29
CA GLN A 61 15.76 12.94 -19.26
C GLN A 61 14.93 13.37 -20.48
N LEU A 62 13.91 12.59 -20.88
CA LEU A 62 13.02 12.92 -22.00
C LEU A 62 12.07 14.08 -21.67
N PHE A 63 11.78 14.29 -20.38
CA PHE A 63 10.89 15.35 -19.91
C PHE A 63 11.57 16.72 -19.73
N ALA A 64 12.90 16.75 -19.67
CA ALA A 64 13.65 17.98 -19.41
C ALA A 64 13.45 19.05 -20.50
N SER A 65 13.01 18.65 -21.70
CA SER A 65 12.78 19.56 -22.84
C SER A 65 11.45 20.31 -22.81
N ARG A 66 10.48 19.92 -21.96
CA ARG A 66 9.14 20.55 -21.87
C ARG A 66 8.90 21.15 -20.49
N THR A 67 9.32 22.41 -20.31
CA THR A 67 9.41 23.07 -18.99
C THR A 67 8.09 23.14 -18.21
N TYR A 68 6.97 23.49 -18.85
CA TYR A 68 5.68 23.68 -18.15
C TYR A 68 5.06 22.39 -17.60
N GLN A 69 5.17 21.29 -18.34
CA GLN A 69 4.62 19.99 -17.91
C GLN A 69 5.51 19.31 -16.87
N ASN A 70 6.80 19.64 -16.82
CA ASN A 70 7.78 19.03 -15.93
C ASN A 70 7.48 19.31 -14.46
N ASP A 71 7.15 20.56 -14.11
CA ASP A 71 6.86 20.95 -12.71
C ASP A 71 5.62 20.25 -12.17
N GLN A 72 4.56 20.16 -12.97
CA GLN A 72 3.35 19.44 -12.59
C GLN A 72 3.62 17.94 -12.40
N ILE A 73 4.42 17.34 -13.29
CA ILE A 73 4.82 15.93 -13.19
C ILE A 73 5.68 15.70 -11.94
N ASN A 74 6.64 16.57 -11.64
CA ASN A 74 7.48 16.46 -10.45
C ASN A 74 6.63 16.56 -9.18
N LYS A 75 5.69 17.51 -9.12
CA LYS A 75 4.77 17.64 -7.99
C LYS A 75 3.92 16.39 -7.82
N GLN A 76 3.33 15.87 -8.90
CA GLN A 76 2.56 14.61 -8.86
C GLN A 76 3.45 13.44 -8.42
N THR A 77 4.70 13.38 -8.88
CA THR A 77 5.67 12.35 -8.49
C THR A 77 5.94 12.39 -6.98
N ASP A 78 6.15 13.58 -6.42
CA ASP A 78 6.35 13.74 -4.98
C ASP A 78 5.07 13.40 -4.18
N GLN A 79 3.88 13.74 -4.69
CA GLN A 79 2.61 13.30 -4.10
C GLN A 79 2.49 11.76 -4.11
N MET A 80 2.87 11.12 -5.22
CA MET A 80 2.85 9.64 -5.34
C MET A 80 3.80 8.97 -4.37
N TYR A 81 4.97 9.54 -4.08
CA TYR A 81 5.87 9.03 -3.03
C TYR A 81 5.24 9.12 -1.64
N HIS A 82 4.53 10.20 -1.30
CA HIS A 82 3.81 10.31 -0.03
C HIS A 82 2.67 9.28 0.08
N LEU A 83 1.89 9.08 -0.99
CA LEU A 83 0.83 8.06 -1.02
C LEU A 83 1.41 6.65 -0.91
N LEU A 84 2.54 6.39 -1.58
CA LEU A 84 3.23 5.11 -1.49
C LEU A 84 3.75 4.85 -0.07
N ALA A 85 4.34 5.87 0.59
CA ALA A 85 4.80 5.77 1.97
C ALA A 85 3.64 5.40 2.92
N ILE A 86 2.49 6.05 2.79
CA ILE A 86 1.27 5.71 3.53
C ILE A 86 0.87 4.24 3.27
N CYS A 87 0.78 3.84 2.00
CA CYS A 87 0.38 2.48 1.62
C CYS A 87 1.33 1.43 2.19
N LEU A 88 2.64 1.69 2.24
CA LEU A 88 3.64 0.78 2.77
C LEU A 88 3.59 0.66 4.31
N VAL A 89 3.21 1.73 5.01
CA VAL A 89 3.01 1.67 6.46
C VAL A 89 1.75 0.86 6.79
N LEU A 90 0.65 1.07 6.06
CA LEU A 90 -0.61 0.35 6.28
C LEU A 90 -0.54 -1.12 5.84
N HIS A 91 0.09 -1.39 4.69
CA HIS A 91 0.29 -2.72 4.14
C HIS A 91 1.77 -2.95 3.79
N PRO A 92 2.56 -3.50 4.72
CA PRO A 92 3.99 -3.69 4.48
C PRO A 92 4.20 -4.80 3.47
N GLN A 93 4.66 -4.40 2.28
CA GLN A 93 4.96 -5.22 1.12
C GLN A 93 6.36 -4.86 0.60
N CYS A 94 7.10 -5.85 0.09
CA CYS A 94 8.38 -5.59 -0.57
C CYS A 94 8.19 -4.77 -1.84
N VAL A 95 8.90 -3.65 -1.94
CA VAL A 95 9.01 -2.81 -3.14
C VAL A 95 10.41 -2.89 -3.73
N ASP A 96 10.55 -2.48 -4.99
CA ASP A 96 11.81 -2.48 -5.74
C ASP A 96 12.90 -1.67 -5.02
N GLU A 97 14.14 -2.14 -5.09
CA GLU A 97 15.29 -1.54 -4.41
C GLU A 97 15.53 -0.09 -4.84
N SER A 98 15.29 0.25 -6.12
CA SER A 98 15.49 1.63 -6.60
C SER A 98 14.48 2.61 -5.99
N ILE A 99 13.25 2.15 -5.72
CA ILE A 99 12.24 2.95 -5.05
C ILE A 99 12.57 3.08 -3.56
N GLN A 100 13.02 2.00 -2.92
CA GLN A 100 13.45 2.04 -1.52
C GLN A 100 14.60 3.02 -1.31
N GLN A 101 15.55 3.07 -2.24
CA GLN A 101 16.66 4.02 -2.18
C GLN A 101 16.15 5.47 -2.20
N VAL A 102 15.25 5.83 -3.11
CA VAL A 102 14.68 7.19 -3.16
C VAL A 102 13.87 7.52 -1.91
N LEU A 103 13.16 6.54 -1.35
CA LEU A 103 12.43 6.71 -0.08
C LEU A 103 13.37 6.96 1.11
N ARG A 104 14.60 6.42 1.08
CA ARG A 104 15.65 6.71 2.07
C ARG A 104 16.27 8.09 1.87
N GLU A 105 16.59 8.44 0.63
CA GLU A 105 17.28 9.70 0.30
C GLU A 105 16.43 10.96 0.56
N LYS A 106 15.11 10.91 0.33
CA LYS A 106 14.22 12.07 0.45
C LYS A 106 13.52 12.22 1.81
N ASN A 107 14.08 11.64 2.88
CA ASN A 107 13.53 11.67 4.26
C ASN A 107 12.11 11.10 4.41
N TYR A 108 11.55 10.40 3.40
CA TYR A 108 10.24 9.73 3.53
C TYR A 108 10.27 8.61 4.56
N THR A 109 11.44 7.99 4.77
CA THR A 109 11.64 6.95 5.79
C THR A 109 11.39 7.49 7.20
N GLU A 110 11.76 8.74 7.48
CA GLU A 110 11.50 9.37 8.78
C GLU A 110 9.99 9.56 9.00
N LYS A 111 9.29 10.05 7.98
CA LYS A 111 7.81 10.16 8.01
C LYS A 111 7.16 8.80 8.20
N MET A 112 7.64 7.76 7.51
CA MET A 112 7.18 6.39 7.69
C MET A 112 7.39 5.89 9.11
N TYR A 113 8.52 6.22 9.74
CA TYR A 113 8.79 5.84 11.12
C TYR A 113 7.83 6.52 12.10
N LYS A 114 7.58 7.84 11.94
CA LYS A 114 6.59 8.58 12.75
C LYS A 114 5.18 8.00 12.59
N MET A 115 4.81 7.67 11.34
CA MET A 115 3.54 7.01 11.03
C MET A 115 3.44 5.61 11.67
N GLN A 116 4.52 4.82 11.65
CA GLN A 116 4.55 3.49 12.30
C GLN A 116 4.43 3.58 13.83
N TYR A 117 4.96 4.64 14.44
CA TYR A 117 4.82 4.90 15.88
C TYR A 117 3.40 5.34 16.26
N GLY A 118 2.55 5.63 15.28
CA GLY A 118 1.14 5.96 15.48
C GLY A 118 0.87 7.46 15.62
N ASP A 119 1.74 8.31 15.09
CA ASP A 119 1.47 9.74 14.94
C ASP A 119 0.41 9.96 13.84
N LEU A 120 -0.80 10.26 14.28
CA LEU A 120 -1.95 10.51 13.41
C LEU A 120 -1.81 11.82 12.63
N GLN A 121 -1.05 12.79 13.15
CA GLN A 121 -0.92 14.09 12.52
C GLN A 121 -0.07 14.00 11.24
N GLU A 122 0.99 13.19 11.26
CA GLU A 122 1.82 12.97 10.07
C GLU A 122 1.03 12.25 8.95
N PHE A 123 0.13 11.33 9.30
CA PHE A 123 -0.79 10.71 8.33
C PHE A 123 -1.70 11.75 7.66
N GLU A 124 -2.29 12.65 8.45
CA GLU A 124 -3.17 13.70 7.95
C GLU A 124 -2.41 14.66 7.03
N GLN A 125 -1.24 15.12 7.44
CA GLN A 125 -0.41 16.03 6.64
C GLN A 125 0.02 15.40 5.31
N CYS A 126 0.48 14.14 5.34
CA CYS A 126 0.86 13.42 4.13
C CYS A 126 -0.35 13.20 3.21
N PHE A 127 -1.52 12.90 3.77
CA PHE A 127 -2.74 12.72 3.00
C PHE A 127 -3.21 14.03 2.36
N VAL A 128 -3.26 15.14 3.12
CA VAL A 128 -3.68 16.46 2.62
C VAL A 128 -2.73 16.96 1.51
N PHE A 129 -1.42 16.75 1.67
CA PHE A 129 -0.45 17.12 0.63
C PHE A 129 -0.64 16.33 -0.67
N ALA A 130 -0.95 15.04 -0.54
CA ALA A 130 -0.97 14.11 -1.66
C ALA A 130 -2.37 13.82 -2.21
N CYS A 131 -3.42 14.36 -1.61
CA CYS A 131 -4.78 14.17 -2.10
C CYS A 131 -5.02 14.99 -3.38
N PRO A 132 -5.74 14.42 -4.36
CA PRO A 132 -6.24 15.20 -5.48
C PRO A 132 -7.32 16.18 -5.01
N LYS A 133 -7.58 17.22 -5.80
CA LYS A 133 -8.71 18.12 -5.54
C LYS A 133 -10.01 17.33 -5.65
N PHE A 134 -10.76 17.25 -4.55
CA PHE A 134 -12.03 16.53 -4.50
C PHE A 134 -13.15 17.35 -5.14
N LEU A 135 -14.11 16.65 -5.75
CA LEU A 135 -15.34 17.21 -6.28
C LEU A 135 -16.49 16.67 -5.43
N LEU A 136 -17.35 17.56 -4.93
CA LEU A 136 -18.61 17.17 -4.31
C LEU A 136 -19.66 16.98 -5.40
N PRO A 137 -20.48 15.91 -5.33
CA PRO A 137 -21.55 15.65 -6.31
C PRO A 137 -22.78 16.55 -6.12
N SER A 138 -22.88 17.30 -5.02
CA SER A 138 -23.94 18.28 -4.81
C SER A 138 -23.44 19.67 -5.25
N PRO A 139 -24.28 20.48 -5.91
CA PRO A 139 -23.97 21.89 -6.12
C PRO A 139 -23.91 22.61 -4.77
N PRO A 140 -23.04 23.62 -4.61
CA PRO A 140 -23.03 24.45 -3.42
C PRO A 140 -24.36 25.21 -3.29
N PRO A 141 -24.91 25.38 -2.07
CA PRO A 141 -26.02 26.30 -1.83
C PRO A 141 -25.68 27.72 -2.32
N ALA A 142 -26.64 28.45 -2.87
CA ALA A 142 -26.41 29.76 -3.50
C ALA A 142 -25.78 30.82 -2.56
N ASP A 143 -25.91 30.64 -1.24
CA ASP A 143 -25.41 31.56 -0.22
C ASP A 143 -24.08 31.13 0.45
N ALA A 144 -23.49 30.00 0.05
CA ALA A 144 -22.25 29.52 0.67
C ALA A 144 -21.00 30.04 -0.07
N PRO A 145 -19.98 30.57 0.64
CA PRO A 145 -18.72 30.96 0.02
C PRO A 145 -18.05 29.72 -0.62
N ALA A 146 -17.68 29.82 -1.91
CA ALA A 146 -17.14 28.72 -2.71
C ALA A 146 -15.89 28.03 -2.12
N GLU A 147 -15.13 28.75 -1.29
CA GLU A 147 -13.94 28.24 -0.59
C GLU A 147 -14.25 27.19 0.49
N ASP A 148 -15.36 27.34 1.22
CA ASP A 148 -15.70 26.43 2.32
C ASP A 148 -16.18 25.08 1.80
N TYR A 149 -16.87 25.08 0.66
CA TYR A 149 -17.43 23.87 0.06
C TYR A 149 -16.34 22.88 -0.41
N MET A 150 -15.26 23.37 -1.03
CA MET A 150 -14.14 22.53 -1.44
C MET A 150 -13.33 21.99 -0.25
N LYS A 151 -13.19 22.81 0.81
CA LYS A 151 -12.51 22.40 2.04
C LYS A 151 -13.31 21.32 2.77
N ASP A 152 -14.62 21.39 2.76
CA ASP A 152 -15.49 20.41 3.43
C ASP A 152 -15.47 19.04 2.73
N ALA A 153 -15.38 19.02 1.40
CA ALA A 153 -15.15 17.79 0.64
C ALA A 153 -13.87 17.08 1.07
N MET A 154 -12.78 17.86 1.16
CA MET A 154 -11.46 17.35 1.51
C MET A 154 -11.44 16.87 2.97
N LYS A 155 -11.99 17.67 3.90
CA LYS A 155 -12.12 17.28 5.31
C LYS A 155 -12.88 15.98 5.48
N HIS A 156 -14.01 15.81 4.78
CA HIS A 156 -14.80 14.58 4.87
C HIS A 156 -14.01 13.35 4.39
N GLN A 157 -13.34 13.45 3.24
CA GLN A 157 -12.52 12.35 2.72
C GLN A 157 -11.32 12.04 3.62
N THR A 158 -10.66 13.08 4.16
CA THR A 158 -9.60 12.93 5.15
C THR A 158 -10.12 12.24 6.40
N GLN A 159 -11.31 12.60 6.90
CA GLN A 159 -11.89 11.96 8.08
C GLN A 159 -12.16 10.47 7.86
N VAL A 160 -12.74 10.10 6.71
CA VAL A 160 -12.97 8.69 6.34
C VAL A 160 -11.65 7.91 6.31
N PHE A 161 -10.59 8.50 5.74
CA PHE A 161 -9.27 7.90 5.73
C PHE A 161 -8.68 7.79 7.15
N MET A 162 -8.78 8.83 7.96
CA MET A 162 -8.27 8.85 9.33
C MET A 162 -8.96 7.84 10.24
N ASP A 163 -10.26 7.62 10.07
CA ASP A 163 -10.98 6.59 10.83
C ASP A 163 -10.51 5.17 10.47
N GLU A 164 -10.11 4.95 9.22
CA GLU A 164 -9.43 3.73 8.83
C GLU A 164 -8.04 3.58 9.44
N VAL A 165 -7.22 4.64 9.44
CA VAL A 165 -5.88 4.64 10.05
C VAL A 165 -5.97 4.37 11.56
N LYS A 166 -6.94 4.97 12.26
CA LYS A 166 -7.18 4.73 13.70
C LYS A 166 -7.46 3.25 13.99
N GLN A 167 -8.26 2.59 13.17
CA GLN A 167 -8.52 1.14 13.30
C GLN A 167 -7.27 0.29 13.11
N GLN A 168 -6.27 0.79 12.37
CA GLN A 168 -5.03 0.08 12.06
C GLN A 168 -3.87 0.42 13.01
N LYS A 169 -4.03 1.40 13.91
CA LYS A 169 -2.95 1.89 14.80
C LYS A 169 -2.24 0.78 15.58
N MET A 170 -2.97 -0.24 16.03
CA MET A 170 -2.41 -1.33 16.84
C MET A 170 -1.77 -2.45 15.99
N LEU A 171 -2.02 -2.49 14.69
CA LEU A 171 -1.57 -3.59 13.83
C LEU A 171 -0.04 -3.65 13.65
N PRO A 172 0.70 -2.54 13.48
CA PRO A 172 2.15 -2.56 13.41
C PRO A 172 2.78 -3.17 14.68
N THR A 173 2.25 -2.80 15.85
CA THR A 173 2.71 -3.32 17.15
C THR A 173 2.42 -4.82 17.31
N ILE A 174 1.21 -5.26 16.94
CA ILE A 174 0.88 -6.70 16.95
C ILE A 174 1.81 -7.47 15.99
N ARG A 175 2.02 -6.94 14.78
CA ARG A 175 2.90 -7.56 13.78
C ARG A 175 4.34 -7.68 14.27
N SER A 176 4.87 -6.67 14.96
CA SER A 176 6.25 -6.70 15.45
C SER A 176 6.44 -7.80 16.50
N TYR A 177 5.48 -7.98 17.41
CA TYR A 177 5.50 -9.10 18.35
C TYR A 177 5.37 -10.44 17.63
N LEU A 178 4.37 -10.60 16.74
CA LEU A 178 4.15 -11.87 16.05
C LEU A 178 5.36 -12.29 15.20
N LYS A 179 6.15 -11.35 14.67
CA LYS A 179 7.35 -11.66 13.88
C LYS A 179 8.49 -12.28 14.72
N LEU A 180 8.52 -12.03 16.03
CA LEU A 180 9.59 -12.49 16.92
C LEU A 180 9.34 -13.89 17.49
N TYR A 181 8.11 -14.40 17.38
CA TYR A 181 7.71 -15.67 17.97
C TYR A 181 7.24 -16.65 16.88
N THR A 182 7.45 -17.94 17.10
CA THR A 182 6.84 -19.02 16.31
C THR A 182 5.51 -19.46 16.92
N THR A 183 5.42 -19.39 18.26
CA THR A 183 4.22 -19.65 19.04
C THR A 183 4.12 -18.65 20.19
N LEU A 184 2.95 -18.06 20.40
CA LEU A 184 2.75 -17.04 21.44
C LEU A 184 1.42 -17.27 22.18
N PRO A 185 1.44 -17.49 23.51
CA PRO A 185 0.22 -17.49 24.31
C PRO A 185 -0.51 -16.14 24.23
N LEU A 186 -1.83 -16.17 24.07
CA LEU A 186 -2.67 -14.98 23.98
C LEU A 186 -2.55 -14.09 25.23
N SER A 187 -2.41 -14.70 26.41
CA SER A 187 -2.18 -14.01 27.69
C SER A 187 -0.89 -13.20 27.73
N LYS A 188 0.20 -13.71 27.12
CA LYS A 188 1.47 -13.00 27.03
C LYS A 188 1.38 -11.82 26.07
N LEU A 189 0.75 -12.00 24.91
CA LEU A 189 0.55 -10.92 23.95
C LEU A 189 -0.33 -9.81 24.53
N ALA A 190 -1.40 -10.16 25.24
CA ALA A 190 -2.25 -9.20 25.94
C ALA A 190 -1.44 -8.41 26.97
N THR A 191 -0.60 -9.09 27.74
CA THR A 191 0.29 -8.42 28.71
C THR A 191 1.26 -7.44 28.04
N PHE A 192 1.88 -7.82 26.91
CA PHE A 192 2.80 -6.94 26.18
C PHE A 192 2.11 -5.72 25.57
N MET A 193 0.92 -5.91 25.00
CA MET A 193 0.17 -4.81 24.40
C MET A 193 -0.23 -3.75 25.42
N SER A 194 -0.69 -4.16 26.59
CA SER A 194 -1.14 -3.20 27.59
C SER A 194 0.03 -2.62 28.40
N GLN A 195 1.18 -3.31 28.48
CA GLN A 195 2.43 -2.68 28.97
C GLN A 195 2.85 -1.48 28.09
N GLY A 196 2.62 -1.55 26.77
CA GLY A 196 2.85 -0.43 25.86
C GLY A 196 1.84 0.72 25.96
N GLN A 197 0.67 0.50 26.58
CA GLN A 197 -0.40 1.51 26.73
C GLN A 197 -0.52 2.07 28.17
N ARG A 198 0.29 1.59 29.13
CA ARG A 198 0.32 2.08 30.51
C ARG A 198 0.93 3.48 30.58
N SER A 199 0.13 4.51 30.32
CA SER A 199 0.49 5.91 30.56
C SER A 199 -0.63 6.76 31.16
N GLY A 200 -1.65 6.18 31.81
CA GLY A 200 -2.61 7.06 32.48
C GLY A 200 -3.75 6.52 33.33
N ASP A 201 -4.07 5.23 33.36
CA ASP A 201 -5.25 4.80 34.11
C ASP A 201 -5.02 3.52 34.91
N SER A 202 -4.92 3.68 36.23
CA SER A 202 -4.78 2.61 37.24
C SER A 202 -6.12 1.97 37.56
N SER A 203 -6.94 1.69 36.54
CA SER A 203 -8.22 1.00 36.70
C SER A 203 -8.06 -0.51 36.38
N LYS A 204 -8.81 -1.31 37.13
CA LYS A 204 -8.84 -2.77 37.24
C LYS A 204 -8.34 -3.53 35.99
N TRP A 205 -7.17 -4.18 36.11
CA TRP A 205 -6.61 -5.07 35.10
C TRP A 205 -7.40 -6.37 35.01
N ASP A 206 -8.31 -6.48 34.04
CA ASP A 206 -9.03 -7.72 33.74
C ASP A 206 -8.40 -8.39 32.51
N LEU A 207 -7.52 -9.37 32.73
CA LEU A 207 -6.81 -10.10 31.68
C LEU A 207 -7.77 -10.70 30.62
N ASN A 208 -8.93 -11.18 31.04
CA ASN A 208 -9.94 -11.75 30.13
C ASN A 208 -10.52 -10.71 29.17
N LYS A 209 -10.69 -9.46 29.63
CA LYS A 209 -11.20 -8.37 28.79
C LYS A 209 -10.17 -7.94 27.76
N GLU A 210 -8.91 -7.86 28.16
CA GLU A 210 -7.77 -7.57 27.26
C GLU A 210 -7.57 -8.69 26.23
N MET A 211 -7.71 -9.96 26.62
CA MET A 211 -7.66 -11.10 25.70
C MET A 211 -8.80 -11.06 24.67
N ALA A 212 -10.02 -10.67 25.08
CA ALA A 212 -11.14 -10.49 24.14
C ALA A 212 -10.92 -9.31 23.18
N ALA A 213 -10.42 -8.17 23.68
CA ALA A 213 -10.06 -7.02 22.84
C ALA A 213 -8.95 -7.39 21.85
N LEU A 214 -7.95 -8.14 22.31
CA LEU A 214 -6.89 -8.68 21.46
C LEU A 214 -7.42 -9.62 20.38
N GLY A 215 -8.40 -10.47 20.70
CA GLY A 215 -9.09 -11.31 19.72
C GLY A 215 -9.72 -10.48 18.58
N ILE A 216 -10.38 -9.37 18.92
CA ILE A 216 -10.94 -8.43 17.93
C ILE A 216 -9.83 -7.80 17.09
N HIS A 217 -8.72 -7.40 17.70
CA HIS A 217 -7.57 -6.84 16.98
C HIS A 217 -6.88 -7.86 16.06
N LEU A 218 -6.75 -9.13 16.47
CA LEU A 218 -6.22 -10.21 15.65
C LEU A 218 -7.15 -10.56 14.48
N LEU A 219 -8.47 -10.54 14.70
CA LEU A 219 -9.45 -10.69 13.63
C LEU A 219 -9.36 -9.53 12.65
N CYS A 220 -9.25 -8.30 13.15
CA CYS A 220 -9.04 -7.09 12.34
C CYS A 220 -7.74 -7.20 11.53
N PHE A 221 -6.66 -7.68 12.13
CA PHE A 221 -5.39 -7.95 11.45
C PHE A 221 -5.60 -8.93 10.30
N LYS A 222 -6.25 -10.07 10.55
CA LYS A 222 -6.47 -11.10 9.52
C LYS A 222 -7.39 -10.60 8.39
N HIS A 223 -8.39 -9.78 8.72
CA HIS A 223 -9.27 -9.16 7.73
C HIS A 223 -8.52 -8.13 6.88
N LYS A 224 -7.81 -7.19 7.50
CA LYS A 224 -7.13 -6.09 6.81
C LYS A 224 -5.85 -6.51 6.08
N MET A 225 -5.24 -7.63 6.44
CA MET A 225 -4.12 -8.22 5.70
C MET A 225 -4.56 -9.03 4.47
N LYS A 226 -5.84 -9.37 4.36
CA LYS A 226 -6.44 -9.98 3.17
C LYS A 226 -6.96 -8.88 2.25
N ASN A 227 -6.22 -8.61 1.18
CA ASN A 227 -6.62 -7.63 0.19
C ASN A 227 -7.18 -8.31 -1.06
N VAL A 228 -8.16 -7.65 -1.69
CA VAL A 228 -8.59 -8.02 -3.04
C VAL A 228 -7.51 -7.57 -4.01
N VAL A 229 -6.85 -8.54 -4.63
CA VAL A 229 -5.74 -8.31 -5.55
C VAL A 229 -6.21 -8.62 -6.96
N TRP A 230 -5.93 -7.70 -7.89
CA TRP A 230 -6.16 -7.95 -9.31
C TRP A 230 -5.24 -9.07 -9.78
N THR A 231 -5.81 -10.10 -10.41
CA THR A 231 -5.06 -11.27 -10.88
C THR A 231 -5.04 -11.33 -12.40
N LYS A 232 -6.20 -11.40 -13.05
CA LYS A 232 -6.38 -11.41 -14.50
C LYS A 232 -7.79 -10.89 -14.84
N GLY A 233 -7.93 -10.08 -15.89
CA GLY A 233 -9.22 -9.60 -16.40
C GLY A 233 -9.14 -8.19 -16.98
N ALA A 234 -10.05 -7.83 -17.88
CA ALA A 234 -10.11 -6.48 -18.45
C ALA A 234 -10.54 -5.42 -17.42
N SER A 235 -11.40 -5.81 -16.46
CA SER A 235 -11.85 -4.92 -15.39
C SER A 235 -10.81 -4.83 -14.28
N GLY A 236 -10.34 -3.62 -14.02
CA GLY A 236 -9.47 -3.31 -12.88
C GLY A 236 -10.18 -3.43 -11.52
N LEU A 237 -11.50 -3.66 -11.50
CA LEU A 237 -12.30 -3.88 -10.28
C LEU A 237 -12.34 -5.36 -9.86
N ASP A 238 -12.14 -6.28 -10.79
CA ASP A 238 -12.14 -7.71 -10.49
C ASP A 238 -10.85 -8.12 -9.77
N GLY A 239 -10.95 -9.08 -8.85
CA GLY A 239 -9.84 -9.50 -8.04
C GLY A 239 -10.18 -10.68 -7.15
N LYS A 240 -9.14 -11.42 -6.76
CA LYS A 240 -9.25 -12.53 -5.80
C LYS A 240 -8.66 -12.08 -4.47
N PHE A 241 -9.26 -12.55 -3.37
CA PHE A 241 -8.67 -12.35 -2.06
C PHE A 241 -7.32 -13.07 -1.99
N GLN A 242 -6.26 -12.30 -1.79
CA GLN A 242 -4.92 -12.81 -1.50
C GLN A 242 -4.43 -12.19 -0.19
N SER A 243 -3.75 -13.01 0.62
CA SER A 243 -2.98 -12.49 1.74
C SER A 243 -1.62 -12.06 1.20
N GLY A 244 -1.32 -10.78 1.29
CA GLY A 244 0.00 -10.22 0.93
C GLY A 244 0.99 -10.24 2.11
N SER A 245 0.55 -10.71 3.27
CA SER A 245 1.37 -10.75 4.48
C SER A 245 2.39 -11.89 4.41
N GLU A 246 3.64 -11.57 4.75
CA GLU A 246 4.72 -12.54 5.03
C GLU A 246 4.46 -13.39 6.28
N LEU A 247 3.42 -13.05 7.04
CA LEU A 247 3.06 -13.67 8.30
C LEU A 247 1.60 -14.13 8.22
N ASP A 248 1.38 -15.43 8.38
CA ASP A 248 0.06 -16.01 8.63
C ASP A 248 0.03 -16.60 10.03
N PHE A 249 -1.15 -16.64 10.65
CA PHE A 249 -1.33 -17.27 11.95
C PHE A 249 -2.71 -17.85 12.12
N TYR A 250 -2.78 -18.82 13.02
CA TYR A 250 -4.02 -19.35 13.55
C TYR A 250 -3.95 -19.37 15.08
N ILE A 251 -5.12 -19.39 15.70
CA ILE A 251 -5.28 -19.45 17.15
C ILE A 251 -5.82 -20.83 17.45
N ASP A 252 -5.07 -21.60 18.23
CA ASP A 252 -5.52 -22.88 18.79
C ASP A 252 -5.66 -22.73 20.30
N ASN A 253 -6.90 -22.81 20.80
CA ASN A 253 -7.27 -22.47 22.16
C ASN A 253 -6.73 -21.08 22.57
N ASP A 254 -5.74 -21.02 23.45
CA ASP A 254 -5.09 -19.80 23.93
C ASP A 254 -3.66 -19.60 23.36
N MET A 255 -3.29 -20.34 22.32
CA MET A 255 -1.98 -20.27 21.69
C MET A 255 -2.07 -19.81 20.25
N ILE A 256 -1.33 -18.75 19.92
CA ILE A 256 -1.18 -18.26 18.56
C ILE A 256 -0.03 -19.02 17.91
N HIS A 257 -0.30 -19.73 16.83
CA HIS A 257 0.69 -20.39 16.01
C HIS A 257 0.97 -19.53 14.78
N ILE A 258 2.21 -19.09 14.64
CA ILE A 258 2.67 -18.25 13.54
C ILE A 258 3.35 -19.11 12.48
N ALA A 259 2.86 -19.01 11.25
CA ALA A 259 3.49 -19.59 10.06
C ALA A 259 4.19 -18.48 9.28
N ASP A 260 5.50 -18.63 9.06
CA ASP A 260 6.22 -17.78 8.12
C ASP A 260 5.80 -18.17 6.71
N THR A 261 5.07 -17.27 6.03
CA THR A 261 4.64 -17.46 4.65
C THR A 261 5.58 -16.77 3.68
N LYS A 262 6.79 -16.37 4.11
CA LYS A 262 7.85 -15.96 3.19
C LYS A 262 8.06 -17.07 2.17
N VAL A 263 7.49 -16.84 0.99
CA VAL A 263 7.89 -17.53 -0.21
C VAL A 263 9.31 -17.07 -0.44
N ALA A 264 10.28 -17.91 -0.09
CA ALA A 264 11.67 -17.68 -0.45
C ALA A 264 11.70 -17.23 -1.92
N HIS A 265 12.54 -16.23 -2.23
CA HIS A 265 12.74 -15.79 -3.61
C HIS A 265 12.83 -17.06 -4.46
N ARG A 266 12.07 -17.12 -5.57
CA ARG A 266 12.02 -18.28 -6.46
C ARG A 266 13.35 -18.44 -7.21
N TYR A 267 14.46 -18.47 -6.48
CA TYR A 267 15.78 -18.80 -6.95
C TYR A 267 15.71 -20.17 -7.61
N GLY A 268 14.95 -21.12 -7.04
CA GLY A 268 14.59 -22.37 -7.70
C GLY A 268 14.02 -22.16 -9.10
N ASP A 269 12.88 -21.46 -9.25
CA ASP A 269 12.29 -21.24 -10.59
C ASP A 269 13.16 -20.42 -11.54
N PHE A 270 13.96 -19.48 -11.02
CA PHE A 270 14.88 -18.67 -11.81
C PHE A 270 16.06 -19.53 -12.30
N PHE A 271 16.64 -20.32 -11.40
CA PHE A 271 17.71 -21.26 -11.67
C PHE A 271 17.26 -22.34 -12.66
N ILE A 272 16.10 -22.96 -12.44
CA ILE A 272 15.48 -23.92 -13.36
C ILE A 272 15.27 -23.27 -14.74
N ARG A 273 14.73 -22.06 -14.81
CA ARG A 273 14.57 -21.35 -16.10
C ARG A 273 15.89 -21.04 -16.79
N LYS A 274 16.96 -20.75 -16.03
CA LYS A 274 18.30 -20.52 -16.58
C LYS A 274 18.94 -21.82 -17.08
N VAL A 275 18.78 -22.92 -16.35
CA VAL A 275 19.23 -24.27 -16.74
C VAL A 275 18.51 -24.70 -18.02
N LEU A 276 17.18 -24.59 -18.08
CA LEU A 276 16.40 -24.94 -19.27
C LEU A 276 16.82 -24.11 -20.50
N LYS A 277 17.05 -22.80 -20.32
CA LYS A 277 17.57 -21.96 -21.41
C LYS A 277 18.98 -22.36 -21.84
N PHE A 278 19.84 -22.77 -20.90
CA PHE A 278 21.19 -23.21 -21.19
C PHE A 278 21.19 -24.53 -21.97
N GLU A 279 20.37 -25.50 -21.57
CA GLU A 279 20.18 -26.75 -22.32
C GLU A 279 19.65 -26.51 -23.73
N GLU A 280 18.69 -25.60 -23.89
CA GLU A 280 18.15 -25.24 -25.20
C GLU A 280 19.23 -24.62 -26.11
N LEU A 281 20.11 -23.79 -25.53
CA LEU A 281 21.24 -23.19 -26.22
C LEU A 281 22.28 -24.24 -26.61
N ASN A 282 22.56 -25.20 -25.72
CA ASN A 282 23.49 -26.29 -25.97
C ASN A 282 22.98 -27.24 -27.07
N ARG A 283 21.67 -27.55 -27.08
CA ARG A 283 21.05 -28.31 -28.18
C ARG A 283 21.16 -27.60 -29.52
N LYS A 284 20.94 -26.27 -29.55
CA LYS A 284 21.11 -25.47 -30.76
C LYS A 284 22.56 -25.50 -31.25
N LEU A 285 23.54 -25.35 -30.35
CA LEU A 285 24.97 -25.42 -30.67
C LEU A 285 25.38 -26.77 -31.26
N HIS A 286 24.89 -27.89 -30.70
CA HIS A 286 25.16 -29.22 -31.26
C HIS A 286 24.51 -29.44 -32.63
N HIS A 287 23.38 -28.78 -32.91
CA HIS A 287 22.76 -28.84 -34.24
C HIS A 287 23.50 -28.02 -35.31
N THR A 288 24.28 -27.00 -34.93
CA THR A 288 25.07 -26.18 -35.87
C THR A 288 26.46 -26.74 -36.15
N GLN A 289 26.88 -27.80 -35.46
CA GLN A 289 28.20 -28.46 -35.65
C GLN A 289 28.16 -29.67 -36.61
N VAL A 290 27.07 -29.85 -37.34
CA VAL A 290 26.94 -30.76 -38.50
C VAL A 290 26.76 -29.91 -39.74
#